data_AF-A0A1N6IDT3-F1
#
_entry.id   AF-A0A1N6IDT3-F1
#
_cell.length_a   1.000
_cell.length_b   1.000
_cell.length_c   1.000
_cell.angle_alpha   90.00
_cell.angle_beta   90.00
_cell.angle_gamma   90.00
#
_symmetry.space_group_name_H-M   'P 1'
#
loop_
_entity.id
_entity.type
_entity.pdbx_description
1 polymer ?
#
loop_
_entity_poly.entity_id
_entity_poly.type
_entity_poly.pdbx_seq_one_letter_code
_entity_poly.pdbx_strand_id
1 'polypeptide(L)'
;MREWVSRGFLAIATLVVAGVPVPGRADEVSTAKTVGAADSRVSFWLETSLKRIFTNTAPGSADLSLIAARNGKIAFQVGFRNDRLQPVHVECKLEGADDLKPQVRFVGLVPMPHFTPNTPRSDLEGLGSLPGLVPDPLWPLSNVEIGPLESRSFWVTLNVPADAKPGPRAIKVQLGLAEDKAKVELPVTLEISEVVIKPRRDFPVIHWWRGEATWDYYKTGMFEDERWWKLTRDQLKNMLDHGSDVAYMPVFFNRRETFKHPCQLLIVNEPRPGVYEFDWSLVKRFSDMVKEIGFTQFEWSHLWIYWGVEHPMRIYKKEGDNYVMLWDPNISGFSDTYVNFLKQFLPEFKKFLADEKMLETSYFHLSDEPGPGQHVKNYRRARQILREIAPWMKVMDALSNIIRSAHLACNFSEFSPPAISGIR
;
A
#
# COMPACT_ATOMS: atom_id res chain seq x y z
N MET A 1 65.43 33.20 23.38
CA MET A 1 66.14 34.47 23.15
C MET A 1 65.69 34.98 21.78
N ARG A 2 64.97 36.12 21.76
CA ARG A 2 64.54 36.96 20.61
C ARG A 2 63.60 36.34 19.56
N GLU A 3 62.32 36.71 19.52
CA GLU A 3 61.68 37.89 18.87
C GLU A 3 61.39 37.65 17.38
N TRP A 4 60.13 37.37 17.02
CA TRP A 4 59.08 38.32 16.55
C TRP A 4 59.33 38.89 15.15
N VAL A 5 58.45 38.53 14.19
CA VAL A 5 57.75 39.49 13.32
C VAL A 5 56.34 38.98 13.06
N SER A 6 55.38 39.87 13.30
CA SER A 6 53.94 39.69 13.13
C SER A 6 53.54 39.91 11.66
N ARG A 7 52.44 39.27 11.23
CA ARG A 7 51.42 39.90 10.35
C ARG A 7 50.06 39.31 10.69
N GLY A 8 49.14 40.19 11.09
CA GLY A 8 47.78 39.85 11.51
C GLY A 8 46.76 39.86 10.37
N PHE A 9 45.50 40.06 10.77
CA PHE A 9 44.23 40.03 10.05
C PHE A 9 43.59 38.62 9.99
N LEU A 10 42.32 38.39 10.36
CA LEU A 10 41.20 39.26 10.75
C LEU A 10 40.24 38.36 11.56
N ALA A 11 39.76 38.83 12.71
CA ALA A 11 38.74 38.13 13.48
C ALA A 11 37.42 38.12 12.70
N ILE A 12 36.93 36.94 12.31
CA ILE A 12 35.56 36.78 11.83
C ILE A 12 34.66 36.82 13.06
N ALA A 13 34.01 37.95 13.26
CA ALA A 13 32.93 38.10 14.22
C ALA A 13 31.81 37.13 13.84
N THR A 14 31.54 36.16 14.71
CA THR A 14 30.37 35.29 14.63
C THR A 14 29.14 36.15 14.86
N LEU A 15 28.52 36.62 13.77
CA LEU A 15 27.19 37.21 13.79
C LEU A 15 26.22 36.10 14.20
N VAL A 16 25.83 36.11 15.47
CA VAL A 16 24.62 35.44 15.94
C VAL A 16 23.48 36.10 15.19
N VAL A 17 23.06 35.50 14.09
CA VAL A 17 21.78 35.84 13.46
C VAL A 17 20.73 35.32 14.44
N ALA A 18 20.26 36.24 15.29
CA ALA A 18 19.01 36.04 16.03
C ALA A 18 17.97 35.59 15.00
N GLY A 19 17.48 34.36 15.16
CA GLY A 19 16.46 33.80 14.29
C GLY A 19 15.30 34.78 14.22
N VAL A 20 15.05 35.30 13.02
CA VAL A 20 13.80 35.98 12.71
C VAL A 20 12.71 34.96 13.03
N PRO A 21 11.77 35.25 13.94
CA PRO A 21 10.65 34.35 14.16
C PRO A 21 9.91 34.25 12.84
N VAL A 22 9.90 33.04 12.27
CA VAL A 22 8.93 32.70 11.23
C VAL A 22 7.57 33.02 11.84
N PRO A 23 6.78 33.95 11.27
CA PRO A 23 5.48 34.26 11.83
C PRO A 23 4.71 32.95 11.88
N GLY A 24 4.33 32.54 13.09
CA GLY A 24 3.38 31.47 13.27
C GLY A 24 2.21 31.75 12.34
N ARG A 25 1.91 30.76 11.49
CA ARG A 25 0.66 30.72 10.73
C ARG A 25 -0.42 31.10 11.75
N ALA A 26 -1.10 32.22 11.52
CA ALA A 26 -2.17 32.65 12.40
C ALA A 26 -3.06 31.44 12.64
N ASP A 27 -3.26 31.06 13.91
CA ASP A 27 -4.21 30.01 14.26
C ASP A 27 -5.52 30.39 13.58
N GLU A 28 -5.90 29.68 12.52
CA GLU A 28 -7.15 29.93 11.82
C GLU A 28 -8.25 29.81 12.88
N VAL A 29 -8.96 30.92 13.11
CA VAL A 29 -10.01 30.97 14.11
C VAL A 29 -11.01 29.87 13.76
N SER A 30 -11.13 28.89 14.66
CA SER A 30 -12.03 27.77 14.47
C SER A 30 -13.45 28.27 14.21
N THR A 31 -14.08 27.80 13.13
CA THR A 31 -15.48 28.09 12.82
C THR A 31 -16.39 26.90 13.15
N ALA A 32 -15.85 25.88 13.82
CA ALA A 32 -16.56 24.66 14.21
C ALA A 32 -17.90 24.96 14.87
N LYS A 33 -18.92 24.18 14.50
CA LYS A 33 -20.24 24.26 15.14
C LYS A 33 -20.20 23.53 16.47
N THR A 34 -20.90 24.04 17.46
CA THR A 34 -20.88 23.48 18.83
C THR A 34 -22.28 23.25 19.36
N VAL A 35 -22.43 22.23 20.21
CA VAL A 35 -23.65 21.93 20.98
C VAL A 35 -23.28 21.78 22.45
N GLY A 36 -23.92 22.56 23.32
CA GLY A 36 -23.64 22.58 24.77
C GLY A 36 -22.97 23.87 25.25
N ALA A 37 -22.63 23.92 26.53
CA ALA A 37 -21.96 25.06 27.16
C ALA A 37 -20.46 25.08 26.87
N ALA A 38 -19.79 26.21 27.08
CA ALA A 38 -18.38 26.39 26.69
C ALA A 38 -17.42 25.36 27.32
N ASP A 39 -17.69 24.94 28.54
CA ASP A 39 -16.95 23.97 29.36
C ASP A 39 -17.45 22.52 29.21
N SER A 40 -18.54 22.31 28.45
CA SER A 40 -19.17 21.00 28.26
C SER A 40 -19.92 21.00 26.93
N ARG A 41 -19.14 20.89 25.83
CA ARG A 41 -19.66 20.93 24.46
C ARG A 41 -19.17 19.76 23.61
N VAL A 42 -19.91 19.52 22.55
CA VAL A 42 -19.44 18.74 21.40
C VAL A 42 -19.22 19.70 20.25
N SER A 43 -18.04 19.66 19.63
CA SER A 43 -17.67 20.48 18.49
C SER A 43 -17.64 19.64 17.22
N PHE A 44 -18.03 20.21 16.07
CA PHE A 44 -18.12 19.54 14.78
C PHE A 44 -17.48 20.39 13.69
N TRP A 45 -16.68 19.78 12.82
CA TRP A 45 -15.97 20.47 11.74
C TRP A 45 -15.72 19.54 10.55
N LEU A 46 -15.22 20.11 9.46
CA LEU A 46 -14.82 19.43 8.24
C LEU A 46 -13.31 19.56 8.04
N GLU A 47 -12.70 18.53 7.47
CA GLU A 47 -11.28 18.52 7.12
C GLU A 47 -11.08 17.76 5.81
N THR A 48 -10.03 18.11 5.09
CA THR A 48 -9.61 17.40 3.88
C THR A 48 -9.21 15.95 4.20
N SER A 49 -9.14 15.10 3.17
CA SER A 49 -8.58 13.75 3.28
C SER A 49 -7.05 13.74 3.46
N LEU A 50 -6.38 14.90 3.44
CA LEU A 50 -4.92 15.03 3.45
C LEU A 50 -4.33 15.25 4.85
N LYS A 51 -5.17 15.42 5.88
CA LYS A 51 -4.72 15.59 7.27
C LYS A 51 -5.42 14.58 8.17
N ARG A 52 -4.68 13.92 9.06
CA ARG A 52 -5.27 13.03 10.07
C ARG A 52 -5.89 13.84 11.20
N ILE A 53 -7.06 13.38 11.68
CA ILE A 53 -7.70 13.89 12.90
C ILE A 53 -7.32 12.95 14.05
N PHE A 54 -6.26 13.30 14.78
CA PHE A 54 -5.82 12.60 15.99
C PHE A 54 -6.77 12.88 17.16
N THR A 55 -6.67 12.09 18.22
CA THR A 55 -7.51 12.21 19.43
C THR A 55 -7.37 13.57 20.13
N ASN A 56 -6.26 14.28 19.92
CA ASN A 56 -6.01 15.61 20.44
C ASN A 56 -6.15 16.74 19.39
N THR A 57 -6.60 16.44 18.17
CA THR A 57 -6.78 17.47 17.12
C THR A 57 -7.85 18.48 17.55
N ALA A 58 -7.50 19.77 17.49
CA ALA A 58 -8.44 20.85 17.80
C ALA A 58 -9.53 20.98 16.71
N PRO A 59 -10.74 21.46 17.04
CA PRO A 59 -11.79 21.69 16.06
C PRO A 59 -11.39 22.70 14.96
N GLY A 60 -11.68 22.37 13.70
CA GLY A 60 -11.32 23.18 12.53
C GLY A 60 -12.47 23.99 11.93
N SER A 61 -12.56 23.99 10.60
CA SER A 61 -13.55 24.76 9.82
C SER A 61 -14.92 24.07 9.76
N ALA A 62 -16.01 24.82 9.88
CA ALA A 62 -17.36 24.28 9.68
C ALA A 62 -17.76 24.11 8.21
N ASP A 63 -17.00 24.65 7.26
CA ASP A 63 -17.22 24.52 5.83
C ASP A 63 -16.00 23.96 5.10
N LEU A 64 -16.24 23.29 3.97
CA LEU A 64 -15.20 22.70 3.14
C LEU A 64 -15.54 22.87 1.67
N SER A 65 -14.56 23.32 0.88
CA SER A 65 -14.65 23.36 -0.58
C SER A 65 -13.75 22.30 -1.19
N LEU A 66 -14.30 21.53 -2.12
CA LEU A 66 -13.66 20.41 -2.80
C LEU A 66 -13.82 20.55 -4.31
N ILE A 67 -12.89 19.99 -5.07
CA ILE A 67 -12.99 19.84 -6.53
C ILE A 67 -12.82 18.37 -6.89
N ALA A 68 -13.75 17.84 -7.68
CA ALA A 68 -13.67 16.47 -8.15
C ALA A 68 -13.87 16.40 -9.67
N ALA A 69 -13.08 15.56 -10.33
CA ALA A 69 -13.33 15.21 -11.72
C ALA A 69 -14.41 14.12 -11.82
N ARG A 70 -15.09 14.08 -12.96
CA ARG A 70 -16.05 13.03 -13.29
C ARG A 70 -15.34 11.69 -13.48
N ASN A 71 -16.04 10.60 -13.21
CA ASN A 71 -15.44 9.26 -13.15
C ASN A 71 -14.29 9.16 -12.13
N GLY A 72 -14.34 9.98 -11.07
CA GLY A 72 -13.33 10.08 -10.03
C GLY A 72 -13.91 9.75 -8.64
N LYS A 73 -13.01 9.61 -7.66
CA LYS A 73 -13.35 9.43 -6.25
C LYS A 73 -12.71 10.56 -5.46
N ILE A 74 -13.49 11.21 -4.60
CA ILE A 74 -12.99 12.21 -3.66
C ILE A 74 -13.41 11.85 -2.25
N ALA A 75 -12.62 12.25 -1.27
CA ALA A 75 -12.91 12.02 0.13
C ALA A 75 -12.61 13.25 0.99
N PHE A 76 -13.26 13.29 2.14
CA PHE A 76 -13.02 14.27 3.19
C PHE A 76 -13.41 13.66 4.54
N GLN A 77 -13.15 14.39 5.62
CA GLN A 77 -13.46 13.97 6.98
C GLN A 77 -14.45 14.90 7.65
N VAL A 78 -15.30 14.31 8.47
CA VAL A 78 -16.19 14.99 9.40
C VAL A 78 -15.63 14.76 10.78
N GLY A 79 -14.97 15.78 11.33
CA GLY A 79 -14.37 15.76 12.65
C GLY A 79 -15.39 16.13 13.72
N PHE A 80 -15.28 15.50 14.88
CA PHE A 80 -16.06 15.84 16.05
C PHE A 80 -15.25 15.62 17.32
N ARG A 81 -15.45 16.50 18.30
CA ARG A 81 -14.70 16.51 19.55
C ARG A 81 -15.66 16.58 20.71
N ASN A 82 -15.55 15.63 21.63
CA ASN A 82 -16.33 15.61 22.86
C ASN A 82 -15.53 16.28 23.99
N ASP A 83 -15.82 17.52 24.34
CA ASP A 83 -15.21 18.19 25.50
C ASP A 83 -16.00 17.95 26.80
N ARG A 84 -16.98 17.03 26.79
CA ARG A 84 -17.72 16.61 27.99
C ARG A 84 -16.96 15.53 28.75
N LEU A 85 -17.42 15.25 29.97
CA LEU A 85 -16.92 14.16 30.81
C LEU A 85 -17.63 12.82 30.58
N GLN A 86 -18.78 12.83 29.90
CA GLN A 86 -19.56 11.64 29.57
C GLN A 86 -19.37 11.26 28.10
N PRO A 87 -19.50 9.98 27.74
CA PRO A 87 -19.58 9.57 26.35
C PRO A 87 -20.74 10.23 25.60
N VAL A 88 -20.62 10.33 24.28
CA VAL A 88 -21.68 10.88 23.41
C VAL A 88 -21.88 10.02 22.17
N HIS A 89 -23.13 9.94 21.71
CA HIS A 89 -23.50 9.23 20.49
C HIS A 89 -23.63 10.21 19.32
N VAL A 90 -22.81 9.97 18.29
CA VAL A 90 -22.78 10.77 17.08
C VAL A 90 -23.18 9.93 15.88
N GLU A 91 -24.24 10.35 15.18
CA GLU A 91 -24.64 9.81 13.89
C GLU A 91 -24.25 10.79 12.77
N CYS A 92 -23.75 10.29 11.65
CA CYS A 92 -23.38 11.07 10.47
C CYS A 92 -24.11 10.56 9.22
N LYS A 93 -24.75 11.48 8.49
CA LYS A 93 -25.44 11.25 7.23
C LYS A 93 -25.07 12.33 6.22
N LEU A 94 -25.26 12.03 4.94
CA LEU A 94 -25.14 13.01 3.86
C LEU A 94 -26.51 13.28 3.24
N GLU A 95 -26.71 14.52 2.81
CA GLU A 95 -27.85 14.97 2.02
C GLU A 95 -27.34 15.67 0.76
N GLY A 96 -28.04 15.48 -0.37
CA GLY A 96 -27.71 16.13 -1.65
C GLY A 96 -26.57 15.46 -2.42
N ALA A 97 -26.27 14.19 -2.12
CA ALA A 97 -25.16 13.45 -2.74
C ALA A 97 -25.52 12.02 -3.15
N ASP A 98 -26.80 11.63 -3.19
CA ASP A 98 -27.22 10.24 -3.46
C ASP A 98 -26.71 9.71 -4.82
N ASP A 99 -26.68 10.58 -5.84
CA ASP A 99 -26.12 10.28 -7.16
C ASP A 99 -24.61 9.97 -7.12
N LEU A 100 -23.91 10.46 -6.09
CA LEU A 100 -22.49 10.23 -5.85
C LEU A 100 -22.19 8.98 -5.00
N LYS A 101 -23.22 8.19 -4.65
CA LYS A 101 -23.11 6.94 -3.87
C LYS A 101 -22.17 7.10 -2.66
N PRO A 102 -22.55 7.96 -1.69
CA PRO A 102 -21.66 8.34 -0.60
C PRO A 102 -21.43 7.16 0.34
N GLN A 103 -20.22 7.06 0.88
CA GLN A 103 -19.88 6.10 1.93
C GLN A 103 -19.38 6.85 3.16
N VAL A 104 -20.05 6.66 4.30
CA VAL A 104 -19.64 7.17 5.61
C VAL A 104 -19.02 6.01 6.38
N ARG A 105 -17.80 6.20 6.86
CA ARG A 105 -17.04 5.19 7.61
C ARG A 105 -16.39 5.84 8.82
N PHE A 106 -16.44 5.19 9.97
CA PHE A 106 -15.77 5.69 11.17
C PHE A 106 -14.27 5.41 11.09
N VAL A 107 -13.45 6.40 11.44
CA VAL A 107 -11.99 6.24 11.49
C VAL A 107 -11.59 5.64 12.83
N GLY A 108 -11.19 4.37 12.80
CA GLY A 108 -10.64 3.66 13.95
C GLY A 108 -9.21 4.08 14.28
N LEU A 109 -8.69 3.57 15.42
CA LEU A 109 -7.37 3.94 15.93
C LEU A 109 -6.46 2.71 16.01
N VAL A 110 -5.18 2.89 15.67
CA VAL A 110 -4.12 1.88 15.75
C VAL A 110 -3.03 2.37 16.70
N PRO A 111 -2.60 1.58 17.70
CA PRO A 111 -1.51 1.98 18.58
C PRO A 111 -0.16 1.98 17.83
N MET A 112 0.56 3.11 17.90
CA MET A 112 1.92 3.26 17.39
C MET A 112 2.87 3.58 18.55
N PRO A 113 3.71 2.63 18.99
CA PRO A 113 4.54 2.79 20.18
C PRO A 113 5.78 3.66 19.99
N HIS A 114 6.28 3.83 18.76
CA HIS A 114 7.48 4.62 18.47
C HIS A 114 7.50 5.08 17.01
N PHE A 115 8.24 6.16 16.75
CA PHE A 115 8.57 6.59 15.38
C PHE A 115 9.60 5.67 14.74
N THR A 116 9.58 5.64 13.40
CA THR A 116 10.61 4.97 12.61
C THR A 116 11.99 5.57 12.92
N PRO A 117 12.99 4.77 13.32
CA PRO A 117 14.34 5.26 13.56
C PRO A 117 14.95 5.91 12.31
N ASN A 118 15.93 6.79 12.51
CA ASN A 118 16.70 7.43 11.44
C ASN A 118 15.86 8.20 10.40
N THR A 119 14.65 8.64 10.77
CA THR A 119 13.79 9.44 9.90
C THR A 119 13.92 10.93 10.25
N PRO A 120 14.22 11.82 9.29
CA PRO A 120 14.26 13.26 9.54
C PRO A 120 12.95 13.77 10.12
N ARG A 121 13.02 14.74 11.03
CA ARG A 121 11.83 15.30 11.69
C ARG A 121 10.82 15.90 10.70
N SER A 122 11.28 16.47 9.58
CA SER A 122 10.43 17.00 8.50
C SER A 122 9.55 15.95 7.84
N ASP A 123 9.96 14.68 7.92
CA ASP A 123 9.33 13.56 7.22
C ASP A 123 8.45 12.74 8.19
N LEU A 124 8.43 13.13 9.47
CA LEU A 124 7.58 12.52 10.49
C LEU A 124 6.19 13.16 10.50
N GLU A 125 5.17 12.34 10.24
CA GLU A 125 3.77 12.69 10.47
C GLU A 125 3.40 12.56 11.96
N GLY A 126 2.45 13.37 12.44
CA GLY A 126 1.83 13.17 13.76
C GLY A 126 2.66 13.63 14.95
N LEU A 127 3.67 14.48 14.74
CA LEU A 127 4.42 15.12 15.83
C LEU A 127 3.47 15.87 16.77
N GLY A 128 3.55 15.57 18.07
CA GLY A 128 2.65 16.11 19.10
C GLY A 128 1.43 15.24 19.42
N SER A 129 1.14 14.25 18.58
CA SER A 129 0.08 13.24 18.80
C SER A 129 0.65 11.82 18.92
N LEU A 130 1.83 11.58 18.35
CA LEU A 130 2.53 10.30 18.33
C LEU A 130 3.86 10.39 19.11
N PRO A 131 4.34 9.29 19.73
CA PRO A 131 3.70 7.96 19.83
C PRO A 131 2.35 7.97 20.55
N GLY A 132 1.42 7.11 20.13
CA GLY A 132 0.03 7.19 20.55
C GLY A 132 -0.92 6.42 19.65
N LEU A 133 -2.12 6.95 19.44
CA LEU A 133 -3.16 6.33 18.62
C LEU A 133 -3.24 7.01 17.25
N VAL A 134 -2.96 6.25 16.19
CA VAL A 134 -3.03 6.69 14.79
C VAL A 134 -4.43 6.45 14.23
N PRO A 135 -5.13 7.47 13.73
CA PRO A 135 -6.37 7.31 12.98
C PRO A 135 -6.10 6.69 11.61
N ASP A 136 -6.59 5.48 11.35
CA ASP A 136 -6.23 4.75 10.13
C ASP A 136 -7.33 3.82 9.55
N PRO A 137 -7.80 2.77 10.24
CA PRO A 137 -8.77 1.84 9.65
C PRO A 137 -10.14 2.51 9.46
N LEU A 138 -10.79 2.24 8.32
CA LEU A 138 -12.12 2.75 8.01
C LEU A 138 -13.18 1.69 8.28
N TRP A 139 -13.94 1.82 9.36
CA TRP A 139 -15.00 0.89 9.72
C TRP A 139 -16.33 1.32 9.07
N PRO A 140 -17.17 0.38 8.58
CA PRO A 140 -18.45 0.69 7.94
C PRO A 140 -19.53 1.09 8.97
N LEU A 141 -19.22 2.09 9.80
CA LEU A 141 -20.06 2.62 10.86
C LEU A 141 -20.29 4.11 10.60
N SER A 142 -21.54 4.54 10.68
CA SER A 142 -21.96 5.94 10.58
C SER A 142 -22.63 6.44 11.86
N ASN A 143 -22.67 5.61 12.91
CA ASN A 143 -23.17 5.93 14.23
C ASN A 143 -22.24 5.27 15.25
N VAL A 144 -21.70 6.06 16.18
CA VAL A 144 -20.72 5.62 17.18
C VAL A 144 -20.93 6.32 18.51
N GLU A 145 -20.55 5.65 19.59
CA GLU A 145 -20.30 6.27 20.88
C GLU A 145 -18.80 6.63 20.97
N ILE A 146 -18.49 7.83 21.46
CA ILE A 146 -17.10 8.25 21.69
C ILE A 146 -16.87 8.72 23.12
N GLY A 147 -15.63 8.61 23.58
CA GLY A 147 -15.23 8.92 24.94
C GLY A 147 -15.14 10.43 25.22
N PRO A 148 -14.88 10.79 26.49
CA PRO A 148 -14.65 12.17 26.88
C PRO A 148 -13.28 12.68 26.41
N LEU A 149 -13.21 13.99 26.17
CA LEU A 149 -12.01 14.79 25.88
C LEU A 149 -11.22 14.38 24.61
N GLU A 150 -11.84 13.63 23.70
CA GLU A 150 -11.22 13.16 22.46
C GLU A 150 -11.88 13.71 21.19
N SER A 151 -11.06 13.81 20.16
CA SER A 151 -11.45 14.12 18.79
C SER A 151 -11.50 12.83 17.97
N ARG A 152 -12.57 12.62 17.21
CA ARG A 152 -12.78 11.48 16.32
C ARG A 152 -13.31 11.97 14.97
N SER A 153 -13.35 11.08 13.98
CA SER A 153 -13.84 11.45 12.66
C SER A 153 -14.59 10.34 11.94
N PHE A 154 -15.50 10.76 11.06
CA PHE A 154 -15.99 9.94 9.97
C PHE A 154 -15.23 10.31 8.68
N TRP A 155 -14.84 9.31 7.92
CA TRP A 155 -14.38 9.43 6.55
C TRP A 155 -15.56 9.32 5.59
N VAL A 156 -15.69 10.32 4.72
CA VAL A 156 -16.72 10.37 3.70
C VAL A 156 -16.07 10.18 2.33
N THR A 157 -16.58 9.24 1.55
CA THR A 157 -16.15 9.01 0.16
C THR A 157 -17.29 9.28 -0.79
N LEU A 158 -17.05 10.09 -1.82
CA LEU A 158 -17.98 10.39 -2.90
C LEU A 158 -17.43 9.78 -4.20
N ASN A 159 -18.27 9.02 -4.91
CA ASN A 159 -17.95 8.38 -6.18
C ASN A 159 -18.65 9.17 -7.30
N VAL A 160 -17.92 10.01 -8.02
CA VAL A 160 -18.49 10.91 -9.03
C VAL A 160 -18.69 10.13 -10.34
N PRO A 161 -19.95 9.96 -10.81
CA PRO A 161 -20.21 9.29 -12.08
C PRO A 161 -19.55 9.99 -13.27
N ALA A 162 -19.27 9.25 -14.35
CA ALA A 162 -18.70 9.83 -15.58
C ALA A 162 -19.64 10.86 -16.26
N ASP A 163 -20.94 10.65 -16.11
CA ASP A 163 -22.03 11.45 -16.65
C ASP A 163 -22.57 12.51 -15.68
N ALA A 164 -21.94 12.68 -14.51
CA ALA A 164 -22.33 13.71 -13.55
C ALA A 164 -22.33 15.10 -14.21
N LYS A 165 -23.35 15.92 -13.93
CA LYS A 165 -23.42 17.29 -14.45
C LYS A 165 -22.30 18.16 -13.83
N PRO A 166 -21.42 18.80 -14.64
CA PRO A 166 -20.40 19.73 -14.15
C PRO A 166 -20.97 20.96 -13.43
N GLY A 167 -20.12 21.62 -12.66
CA GLY A 167 -20.42 22.83 -11.89
C GLY A 167 -20.58 22.59 -10.38
N PRO A 168 -20.99 23.63 -9.65
CA PRO A 168 -21.07 23.58 -8.19
C PRO A 168 -22.23 22.72 -7.70
N ARG A 169 -21.97 21.97 -6.64
CA ARG A 169 -22.91 21.15 -5.89
C ARG A 169 -22.84 21.53 -4.41
N ALA A 170 -24.00 21.77 -3.81
CA ALA A 170 -24.11 21.92 -2.36
C ALA A 170 -24.43 20.56 -1.75
N ILE A 171 -23.54 20.06 -0.91
CA ILE A 171 -23.71 18.83 -0.13
C ILE A 171 -23.82 19.24 1.34
N LYS A 172 -24.67 18.55 2.08
CA LYS A 172 -24.79 18.76 3.53
C LYS A 172 -24.40 17.51 4.29
N VAL A 173 -23.52 17.68 5.26
CA VAL A 173 -23.30 16.68 6.30
C VAL A 173 -24.29 16.95 7.42
N GLN A 174 -25.11 15.95 7.73
CA GLN A 174 -26.06 15.98 8.84
C GLN A 174 -25.50 15.14 9.99
N LEU A 175 -25.28 15.80 11.13
CA LEU A 175 -24.80 15.18 12.35
C LEU A 175 -25.92 15.16 13.39
N GLY A 176 -26.19 14.00 13.97
CA GLY A 176 -27.09 13.82 15.10
C GLY A 176 -26.31 13.61 16.38
N LEU A 177 -26.66 14.36 17.43
CA LEU A 177 -26.16 14.16 18.79
C LEU A 177 -27.34 13.69 19.66
N ALA A 178 -27.32 12.42 20.07
CA ALA A 178 -28.48 11.77 20.67
C ALA A 178 -28.85 12.39 22.03
N GLU A 179 -27.83 12.71 22.83
CA GLU A 179 -27.96 13.20 24.21
C GLU A 179 -28.73 14.53 24.28
N ASP A 180 -28.52 15.39 23.29
CA ASP A 180 -29.15 16.71 23.20
C ASP A 180 -30.35 16.73 22.25
N LYS A 181 -30.63 15.61 21.57
CA LYS A 181 -31.55 15.54 20.42
C LYS A 181 -31.23 16.63 19.38
N ALA A 182 -29.97 17.00 19.27
CA ALA A 182 -29.51 18.10 18.43
C ALA A 182 -29.16 17.60 17.04
N LYS A 183 -29.39 18.46 16.05
CA LYS A 183 -28.94 18.25 14.66
C LYS A 183 -28.01 19.38 14.28
N VAL A 184 -26.87 19.03 13.71
CA VAL A 184 -25.87 19.98 13.22
C VAL A 184 -25.67 19.72 11.73
N GLU A 185 -25.79 20.78 10.93
CA GLU A 185 -25.50 20.72 9.49
C GLU A 185 -24.15 21.37 9.20
N LEU A 186 -23.28 20.71 8.43
CA LEU A 186 -22.03 21.29 7.93
C LEU A 186 -22.08 21.35 6.40
N PRO A 187 -21.92 22.54 5.78
CA PRO A 187 -21.93 22.69 4.32
C PRO A 187 -20.63 22.22 3.67
N VAL A 188 -20.76 21.45 2.60
CA VAL A 188 -19.66 21.07 1.70
C VAL A 188 -19.99 21.59 0.30
N THR A 189 -19.11 22.42 -0.25
CA THR A 189 -19.18 22.87 -1.63
C THR A 189 -18.32 21.95 -2.48
N LEU A 190 -18.93 21.23 -3.43
CA LEU A 190 -18.22 20.36 -4.36
C LEU A 190 -18.30 20.94 -5.77
N GLU A 191 -17.16 21.31 -6.34
CA GLU A 191 -17.07 21.66 -7.76
C GLU A 191 -16.83 20.40 -8.59
N ILE A 192 -17.80 20.01 -9.42
CA ILE A 192 -17.64 18.91 -10.38
C ILE A 192 -17.02 19.47 -11.66
N SER A 193 -15.77 19.12 -11.92
CA SER A 193 -15.06 19.52 -13.12
C SER A 193 -15.67 18.95 -14.40
N GLU A 194 -15.52 19.64 -15.52
CA GLU A 194 -15.85 19.10 -16.85
C GLU A 194 -14.99 17.89 -17.24
N VAL A 195 -13.81 17.75 -16.63
CA VAL A 195 -12.88 16.65 -16.90
C VAL A 195 -13.48 15.30 -16.49
N VAL A 196 -13.42 14.33 -17.40
CA VAL A 196 -13.72 12.92 -17.11
C VAL A 196 -12.39 12.18 -17.01
N ILE A 197 -12.09 11.61 -15.83
CA ILE A 197 -10.91 10.76 -15.64
C ILE A 197 -11.08 9.51 -16.49
N LYS A 198 -10.10 9.25 -17.37
CA LYS A 198 -10.03 8.01 -18.14
C LYS A 198 -9.39 6.91 -17.30
N PRO A 199 -9.66 5.63 -17.60
CA PRO A 199 -8.91 4.52 -17.02
C PRO A 199 -7.41 4.76 -17.15
N ARG A 200 -6.67 4.37 -16.10
CA ARG A 200 -5.23 4.51 -16.05
C ARG A 200 -4.58 3.68 -17.16
N ARG A 201 -3.51 4.22 -17.74
CA ARG A 201 -2.67 3.56 -18.75
C ARG A 201 -1.22 3.78 -18.40
N ASP A 202 -0.36 2.84 -18.79
CA ASP A 202 1.10 2.96 -18.66
C ASP A 202 1.58 3.22 -17.21
N PHE A 203 0.76 2.86 -16.21
CA PHE A 203 1.03 3.06 -14.78
C PHE A 203 0.45 1.89 -13.98
N PRO A 204 1.07 0.69 -14.04
CA PRO A 204 0.65 -0.43 -13.22
C PRO A 204 0.87 -0.12 -11.73
N VAL A 205 -0.08 -0.52 -10.88
CA VAL A 205 0.04 -0.44 -9.42
C VAL A 205 -0.22 -1.79 -8.81
N ILE A 206 0.77 -2.24 -8.06
CA ILE A 206 0.72 -3.46 -7.28
C ILE A 206 0.85 -3.17 -5.80
N HIS A 207 0.14 -3.96 -4.99
CA HIS A 207 0.46 -4.18 -3.60
C HIS A 207 0.59 -5.69 -3.39
N TRP A 208 1.67 -6.14 -2.76
CA TRP A 208 1.89 -7.57 -2.53
C TRP A 208 0.92 -8.09 -1.48
N TRP A 209 -0.06 -8.86 -1.95
CA TRP A 209 -1.01 -9.56 -1.10
C TRP A 209 -0.38 -10.82 -0.50
N ARG A 210 -0.66 -11.08 0.77
CA ARG A 210 -0.15 -12.23 1.53
C ARG A 210 -1.28 -13.15 1.93
N GLY A 211 -1.43 -14.27 1.22
CA GLY A 211 -2.54 -15.20 1.43
C GLY A 211 -2.47 -15.99 2.74
N GLU A 212 -1.26 -16.25 3.24
CA GLU A 212 -1.05 -16.93 4.52
C GLU A 212 -1.52 -16.09 5.71
N ALA A 213 -1.40 -14.76 5.61
CA ALA A 213 -1.89 -13.87 6.65
C ALA A 213 -3.41 -13.99 6.83
N THR A 214 -4.15 -14.33 5.76
CA THR A 214 -5.60 -14.51 5.82
C THR A 214 -5.98 -15.72 6.66
N TRP A 215 -5.41 -16.90 6.43
CA TRP A 215 -5.75 -18.05 7.27
C TRP A 215 -5.21 -17.93 8.69
N ASP A 216 -4.06 -17.31 8.90
CA ASP A 216 -3.50 -17.09 10.23
C ASP A 216 -4.37 -16.15 11.07
N TYR A 217 -4.90 -15.08 10.46
CA TYR A 217 -5.76 -14.12 11.15
C TYR A 217 -7.17 -14.66 11.36
N TYR A 218 -7.80 -15.17 10.29
CA TYR A 218 -9.20 -15.63 10.33
C TYR A 218 -9.36 -17.09 10.80
N LYS A 219 -8.27 -17.77 11.11
CA LYS A 219 -8.23 -19.17 11.57
C LYS A 219 -8.96 -20.11 10.61
N THR A 220 -8.70 -19.97 9.31
CA THR A 220 -9.23 -20.87 8.27
C THR A 220 -8.31 -22.07 8.07
N GLY A 221 -8.78 -23.08 7.32
CA GLY A 221 -7.88 -24.02 6.64
C GLY A 221 -7.10 -23.34 5.51
N MET A 222 -6.33 -24.14 4.76
CA MET A 222 -5.55 -23.66 3.61
C MET A 222 -6.42 -23.64 2.35
N PHE A 223 -5.97 -24.28 1.27
CA PHE A 223 -6.61 -24.22 -0.04
C PHE A 223 -7.87 -25.09 -0.14
N GLU A 224 -8.04 -26.04 0.78
CA GLU A 224 -9.23 -26.87 0.95
C GLU A 224 -10.39 -26.16 1.64
N ASP A 225 -10.12 -25.04 2.33
CA ASP A 225 -11.15 -24.26 3.01
C ASP A 225 -11.70 -23.15 2.10
N GLU A 226 -12.94 -23.35 1.62
CA GLU A 226 -13.66 -22.37 0.80
C GLU A 226 -13.84 -21.01 1.48
N ARG A 227 -13.79 -20.94 2.81
CA ARG A 227 -13.81 -19.66 3.54
C ARG A 227 -12.58 -18.82 3.23
N TRP A 228 -11.41 -19.43 3.05
CA TRP A 228 -10.19 -18.72 2.67
C TRP A 228 -10.32 -18.11 1.27
N TRP A 229 -10.88 -18.85 0.30
CA TRP A 229 -11.14 -18.36 -1.04
C TRP A 229 -12.11 -17.18 -1.06
N LYS A 230 -13.19 -17.25 -0.28
CA LYS A 230 -14.14 -16.15 -0.13
C LYS A 230 -13.47 -14.89 0.43
N LEU A 231 -12.74 -15.02 1.55
CA LEU A 231 -12.04 -13.90 2.18
C LEU A 231 -11.00 -13.28 1.23
N THR A 232 -10.26 -14.12 0.52
CA THR A 232 -9.28 -13.70 -0.50
C THR A 232 -9.95 -12.91 -1.61
N ARG A 233 -11.08 -13.38 -2.15
CA ARG A 233 -11.84 -12.65 -3.17
C ARG A 233 -12.28 -11.28 -2.66
N ASP A 234 -12.80 -11.20 -1.44
CA ASP A 234 -13.25 -9.95 -0.81
C ASP A 234 -12.07 -8.96 -0.63
N GLN A 235 -10.90 -9.45 -0.19
CA GLN A 235 -9.67 -8.65 -0.05
C GLN A 235 -9.16 -8.12 -1.40
N LEU A 236 -9.04 -8.98 -2.41
CA LEU A 236 -8.51 -8.60 -3.72
C LEU A 236 -9.46 -7.66 -4.46
N LYS A 237 -10.78 -7.83 -4.32
CA LYS A 237 -11.76 -6.88 -4.82
C LYS A 237 -11.60 -5.51 -4.17
N ASN A 238 -11.41 -5.47 -2.85
CA ASN A 238 -11.15 -4.22 -2.14
C ASN A 238 -9.84 -3.55 -2.64
N MET A 239 -8.79 -4.31 -2.93
CA MET A 239 -7.55 -3.78 -3.51
C MET A 239 -7.76 -3.18 -4.91
N LEU A 240 -8.55 -3.84 -5.77
CA LEU A 240 -8.90 -3.33 -7.09
C LEU A 240 -9.72 -2.03 -7.01
N ASP A 241 -10.74 -2.01 -6.15
CA ASP A 241 -11.62 -0.84 -5.91
C ASP A 241 -10.86 0.39 -5.35
N HIS A 242 -9.63 0.18 -4.86
CA HIS A 242 -8.73 1.22 -4.34
C HIS A 242 -7.46 1.40 -5.19
N GLY A 243 -7.46 0.92 -6.44
CA GLY A 243 -6.52 1.36 -7.47
C GLY A 243 -5.31 0.44 -7.70
N SER A 244 -5.27 -0.74 -7.08
CA SER A 244 -4.35 -1.80 -7.51
C SER A 244 -4.88 -2.42 -8.80
N ASP A 245 -4.09 -2.55 -9.86
CA ASP A 245 -4.51 -3.17 -11.13
C ASP A 245 -3.60 -4.31 -11.59
N VAL A 246 -2.58 -4.62 -10.79
CA VAL A 246 -1.74 -5.82 -10.93
C VAL A 246 -2.01 -6.76 -9.76
N ALA A 247 -2.37 -8.00 -10.07
CA ALA A 247 -2.54 -9.04 -9.06
C ALA A 247 -1.19 -9.75 -8.80
N TYR A 248 -0.80 -9.83 -7.54
CA TYR A 248 0.32 -10.69 -7.14
C TYR A 248 -0.11 -12.17 -7.17
N MET A 249 0.65 -12.99 -7.88
CA MET A 249 0.41 -14.41 -8.12
C MET A 249 1.45 -15.25 -7.37
N PRO A 250 1.10 -15.83 -6.19
CA PRO A 250 2.04 -16.60 -5.38
C PRO A 250 2.23 -18.02 -5.91
N VAL A 251 2.74 -18.15 -7.14
CA VAL A 251 3.12 -19.45 -7.73
C VAL A 251 4.18 -20.14 -6.85
N PHE A 252 5.15 -19.36 -6.34
CA PHE A 252 6.03 -19.72 -5.23
C PHE A 252 5.80 -18.82 -4.00
N PHE A 253 6.25 -19.30 -2.84
CA PHE A 253 6.15 -18.59 -1.58
C PHE A 253 7.42 -17.78 -1.28
N ASN A 254 7.40 -16.47 -1.59
CA ASN A 254 8.54 -15.55 -1.51
C ASN A 254 8.93 -15.16 -0.06
N ARG A 255 9.45 -16.11 0.72
CA ARG A 255 9.97 -15.83 2.07
C ARG A 255 11.32 -16.48 2.29
N ARG A 256 12.23 -15.77 2.97
CA ARG A 256 13.51 -16.33 3.42
C ARG A 256 13.37 -17.09 4.73
N GLU A 257 12.23 -17.07 5.42
CA GLU A 257 12.01 -17.97 6.54
C GLU A 257 11.41 -19.30 6.07
N THR A 258 11.57 -20.34 6.87
CA THR A 258 10.94 -21.64 6.59
C THR A 258 9.55 -21.62 7.21
N PHE A 259 8.53 -21.98 6.43
CA PHE A 259 7.14 -21.98 6.87
C PHE A 259 6.56 -23.38 6.92
N LYS A 260 5.68 -23.62 7.90
CA LYS A 260 4.91 -24.87 8.01
C LYS A 260 3.73 -24.92 7.02
N HIS A 261 3.16 -23.76 6.74
CA HIS A 261 1.99 -23.58 5.87
C HIS A 261 2.27 -22.47 4.85
N PRO A 262 3.12 -22.73 3.83
CA PRO A 262 3.43 -21.75 2.80
C PRO A 262 2.21 -21.50 1.91
N CYS A 263 1.92 -20.23 1.58
CA CYS A 263 0.94 -19.89 0.55
C CYS A 263 1.55 -20.03 -0.85
N GLN A 264 1.94 -21.25 -1.20
CA GLN A 264 2.44 -21.63 -2.52
C GLN A 264 1.29 -22.26 -3.32
N LEU A 265 0.91 -21.63 -4.43
CA LEU A 265 -0.17 -22.17 -5.28
C LEU A 265 0.29 -23.31 -6.18
N LEU A 266 1.54 -23.31 -6.65
CA LEU A 266 2.02 -24.40 -7.48
C LEU A 266 2.22 -25.65 -6.63
N ILE A 267 1.49 -26.72 -6.98
CA ILE A 267 1.73 -28.02 -6.37
C ILE A 267 2.89 -28.66 -7.11
N VAL A 268 3.99 -28.91 -6.40
CA VAL A 268 5.18 -29.54 -6.95
C VAL A 268 5.30 -30.95 -6.39
N ASN A 269 5.34 -31.93 -7.28
CA ASN A 269 5.63 -33.32 -6.96
C ASN A 269 7.04 -33.67 -7.47
N GLU A 270 7.71 -34.57 -6.76
CA GLU A 270 9.03 -35.09 -7.14
C GLU A 270 8.96 -36.63 -7.18
N PRO A 271 8.39 -37.23 -8.23
CA PRO A 271 8.23 -38.68 -8.33
C PRO A 271 9.56 -39.44 -8.26
N ARG A 272 10.65 -38.82 -8.72
CA ARG A 272 12.02 -39.32 -8.59
C ARG A 272 12.97 -38.15 -8.33
N PRO A 273 14.10 -38.35 -7.62
CA PRO A 273 15.03 -37.28 -7.32
C PRO A 273 15.40 -36.45 -8.55
N GLY A 274 15.14 -35.14 -8.51
CA GLY A 274 15.43 -34.22 -9.60
C GLY A 274 14.50 -34.32 -10.82
N VAL A 275 13.39 -35.07 -10.74
CA VAL A 275 12.34 -35.09 -11.76
C VAL A 275 11.08 -34.52 -11.13
N TYR A 276 10.58 -33.43 -11.68
CA TYR A 276 9.46 -32.69 -11.11
C TYR A 276 8.22 -32.78 -11.98
N GLU A 277 7.06 -32.82 -11.32
CA GLU A 277 5.75 -32.69 -11.95
C GLU A 277 5.03 -31.49 -11.33
N PHE A 278 4.41 -30.66 -12.17
CA PHE A 278 3.78 -29.42 -11.76
C PHE A 278 2.27 -29.50 -11.96
N ASP A 279 1.54 -29.43 -10.85
CA ASP A 279 0.08 -29.31 -10.88
C ASP A 279 -0.33 -27.84 -10.71
N TRP A 280 -0.92 -27.32 -11.79
CA TRP A 280 -1.34 -25.93 -11.95
C TRP A 280 -2.78 -25.68 -11.48
N SER A 281 -3.48 -26.66 -10.93
CA SER A 281 -4.91 -26.55 -10.58
C SER A 281 -5.22 -25.37 -9.65
N LEU A 282 -4.45 -25.18 -8.58
CA LEU A 282 -4.62 -24.06 -7.66
C LEU A 282 -4.20 -22.72 -8.28
N VAL A 283 -3.12 -22.71 -9.08
CA VAL A 283 -2.68 -21.51 -9.82
C VAL A 283 -3.77 -21.07 -10.79
N LYS A 284 -4.36 -22.02 -11.53
CA LYS A 284 -5.47 -21.78 -12.44
C LYS A 284 -6.67 -21.21 -11.69
N ARG A 285 -7.13 -21.90 -10.63
CA ARG A 285 -8.26 -21.46 -9.81
C ARG A 285 -8.09 -20.03 -9.30
N PHE A 286 -6.89 -19.70 -8.81
CA PHE A 286 -6.58 -18.34 -8.37
C PHE A 286 -6.56 -17.35 -9.54
N SER A 287 -5.94 -17.71 -10.67
CA SER A 287 -5.88 -16.87 -11.86
C SER A 287 -7.26 -16.56 -12.43
N ASP A 288 -8.17 -17.53 -12.44
CA ASP A 288 -9.54 -17.37 -12.89
C ASP A 288 -10.29 -16.42 -11.93
N MET A 289 -10.14 -16.60 -10.63
CA MET A 289 -10.71 -15.71 -9.61
C MET A 289 -10.24 -14.25 -9.78
N VAL A 290 -8.94 -13.99 -9.97
CA VAL A 290 -8.46 -12.61 -10.11
C VAL A 290 -8.90 -11.97 -11.44
N LYS A 291 -8.98 -12.75 -12.52
CA LYS A 291 -9.56 -12.31 -13.80
C LYS A 291 -11.05 -11.97 -13.66
N GLU A 292 -11.82 -12.81 -12.95
CA GLU A 292 -13.24 -12.56 -12.65
C GLU A 292 -13.46 -11.29 -11.83
N ILE A 293 -12.54 -10.98 -10.89
CA ILE A 293 -12.60 -9.74 -10.11
C ILE A 293 -12.36 -8.52 -11.01
N GLY A 294 -11.54 -8.65 -12.05
CA GLY A 294 -11.25 -7.61 -13.04
C GLY A 294 -9.78 -7.24 -13.19
N PHE A 295 -8.85 -7.99 -12.58
CA PHE A 295 -7.42 -7.77 -12.79
C PHE A 295 -7.01 -8.19 -14.20
N THR A 296 -6.22 -7.34 -14.86
CA THR A 296 -5.75 -7.56 -16.23
C THR A 296 -4.25 -7.79 -16.34
N GLN A 297 -3.52 -7.56 -15.25
CA GLN A 297 -2.06 -7.66 -15.17
C GLN A 297 -1.66 -8.50 -13.95
N PHE A 298 -0.53 -9.19 -14.05
CA PHE A 298 -0.14 -10.22 -13.09
C PHE A 298 1.35 -10.11 -12.75
N GLU A 299 1.69 -10.10 -11.48
CA GLU A 299 3.07 -10.16 -11.03
C GLU A 299 3.35 -11.49 -10.38
N TRP A 300 4.43 -12.15 -10.78
CA TRP A 300 4.74 -13.50 -10.34
C TRP A 300 5.84 -13.50 -9.29
N SER A 301 5.83 -14.53 -8.44
CA SER A 301 6.86 -14.72 -7.42
C SER A 301 8.28 -14.71 -7.99
N HIS A 302 9.27 -14.33 -7.18
CA HIS A 302 10.66 -14.23 -7.60
C HIS A 302 11.21 -15.62 -7.94
N LEU A 303 12.17 -15.69 -8.87
CA LEU A 303 12.85 -16.95 -9.16
C LEU A 303 13.93 -17.25 -8.12
N TRP A 304 14.70 -16.27 -7.67
CA TRP A 304 15.68 -16.43 -6.58
C TRP A 304 15.26 -15.66 -5.33
N ILE A 305 15.81 -16.06 -4.18
CA ILE A 305 15.59 -15.33 -2.93
C ILE A 305 16.26 -13.95 -3.01
N TYR A 306 15.64 -12.98 -2.34
CA TYR A 306 16.10 -11.61 -2.23
C TYR A 306 17.48 -11.47 -1.56
N TRP A 307 18.09 -10.30 -1.76
CA TRP A 307 19.42 -9.93 -1.24
C TRP A 307 20.58 -10.76 -1.79
N GLY A 308 20.70 -10.79 -3.12
CA GLY A 308 21.96 -11.16 -3.77
C GLY A 308 22.00 -12.53 -4.44
N VAL A 309 20.86 -13.21 -4.60
CA VAL A 309 20.74 -14.40 -5.47
C VAL A 309 21.68 -15.54 -5.02
N GLU A 310 22.04 -15.57 -3.74
CA GLU A 310 23.01 -16.54 -3.21
C GLU A 310 22.40 -17.93 -3.08
N HIS A 311 21.11 -17.98 -2.71
CA HIS A 311 20.35 -19.19 -2.46
C HIS A 311 19.16 -19.30 -3.40
N PRO A 312 18.69 -20.52 -3.68
CA PRO A 312 17.50 -20.73 -4.49
C PRO A 312 16.24 -20.17 -3.79
N MET A 313 15.17 -19.99 -4.56
CA MET A 313 13.85 -19.80 -3.96
C MET A 313 13.49 -20.99 -3.07
N ARG A 314 12.73 -20.73 -2.00
CA ARG A 314 12.23 -21.79 -1.13
C ARG A 314 10.95 -22.34 -1.71
N ILE A 315 11.05 -23.50 -2.32
CA ILE A 315 9.91 -24.18 -2.95
C ILE A 315 9.58 -25.43 -2.15
N TYR A 316 8.30 -25.61 -1.90
CA TYR A 316 7.78 -26.67 -1.04
C TYR A 316 7.09 -27.75 -1.88
N LYS A 317 7.25 -29.01 -1.45
CA LYS A 317 6.41 -30.13 -1.84
C LYS A 317 5.62 -30.63 -0.63
N LYS A 318 4.56 -31.39 -0.89
CA LYS A 318 3.77 -32.01 0.17
C LYS A 318 4.25 -33.44 0.42
N GLU A 319 4.55 -33.76 1.68
CA GLU A 319 4.86 -35.11 2.16
C GLU A 319 3.88 -35.48 3.28
N GLY A 320 2.90 -36.32 2.96
CA GLY A 320 1.75 -36.56 3.84
C GLY A 320 0.96 -35.27 4.06
N ASP A 321 0.80 -34.85 5.31
CA ASP A 321 0.13 -33.59 5.67
C ASP A 321 1.10 -32.39 5.80
N ASN A 322 2.41 -32.62 5.65
CA ASN A 322 3.42 -31.60 5.87
C ASN A 322 3.92 -30.98 4.56
N TYR A 323 4.27 -29.70 4.61
CA TYR A 323 5.05 -29.05 3.57
C TYR A 323 6.54 -29.11 3.91
N VAL A 324 7.33 -29.66 3.01
CA VAL A 324 8.79 -29.76 3.14
C VAL A 324 9.44 -29.06 1.96
N MET A 325 10.61 -28.45 2.19
CA MET A 325 11.35 -27.82 1.09
C MET A 325 11.95 -28.88 0.17
N LEU A 326 11.99 -28.60 -1.13
CA LEU A 326 12.62 -29.45 -2.14
C LEU A 326 14.14 -29.59 -1.96
N TRP A 327 14.75 -28.67 -1.23
CA TRP A 327 16.19 -28.63 -0.98
C TRP A 327 16.51 -27.94 0.35
N ASP A 328 17.74 -28.16 0.83
CA ASP A 328 18.29 -27.38 1.93
C ASP A 328 18.35 -25.88 1.52
N PRO A 329 17.88 -24.95 2.37
CA PRO A 329 17.82 -23.53 2.04
C PRO A 329 19.19 -22.86 1.86
N ASN A 330 20.28 -23.52 2.26
CA ASN A 330 21.63 -23.00 2.20
C ASN A 330 22.42 -23.46 0.97
N ILE A 331 21.84 -24.32 0.10
CA ILE A 331 22.52 -24.66 -1.15
C ILE A 331 22.70 -23.40 -2.02
N SER A 332 23.66 -23.46 -2.95
CA SER A 332 23.84 -22.37 -3.90
C SER A 332 22.61 -22.23 -4.80
N GLY A 333 22.19 -20.99 -5.05
CA GLY A 333 21.20 -20.63 -6.07
C GLY A 333 21.66 -20.93 -7.50
N PHE A 334 22.88 -21.42 -7.68
CA PHE A 334 23.43 -21.90 -8.96
C PHE A 334 23.74 -23.40 -8.96
N SER A 335 23.27 -24.13 -7.95
CA SER A 335 23.45 -25.58 -7.88
C SER A 335 22.77 -26.30 -9.04
N ASP A 336 23.33 -27.45 -9.44
CA ASP A 336 22.74 -28.27 -10.50
C ASP A 336 21.32 -28.70 -10.16
N THR A 337 21.03 -28.99 -8.89
CA THR A 337 19.68 -29.31 -8.40
C THR A 337 18.68 -28.22 -8.74
N TYR A 338 19.00 -26.96 -8.40
CA TYR A 338 18.08 -25.85 -8.59
C TYR A 338 17.98 -25.41 -10.06
N VAL A 339 19.10 -25.41 -10.79
CA VAL A 339 19.09 -25.11 -12.23
C VAL A 339 18.32 -26.18 -13.01
N ASN A 340 18.41 -27.44 -12.60
CA ASN A 340 17.60 -28.53 -13.16
C ASN A 340 16.10 -28.33 -12.90
N PHE A 341 15.71 -27.90 -11.70
CA PHE A 341 14.33 -27.52 -11.41
C PHE A 341 13.84 -26.42 -12.36
N LEU A 342 14.62 -25.33 -12.52
CA LEU A 342 14.25 -24.23 -13.41
C LEU A 342 14.11 -24.66 -14.88
N LYS A 343 14.96 -25.58 -15.36
CA LYS A 343 14.89 -26.13 -16.73
C LYS A 343 13.59 -26.90 -16.99
N GLN A 344 13.00 -27.51 -15.95
CA GLN A 344 11.73 -28.22 -16.05
C GLN A 344 10.54 -27.29 -15.84
N PHE A 345 10.62 -26.39 -14.84
CA PHE A 345 9.55 -25.47 -14.49
C PHE A 345 9.27 -24.41 -15.56
N LEU A 346 10.31 -23.73 -16.08
CA LEU A 346 10.12 -22.54 -16.93
C LEU A 346 9.40 -22.82 -18.27
N PRO A 347 9.65 -23.95 -18.97
CA PRO A 347 8.86 -24.31 -20.15
C PRO A 347 7.38 -24.54 -19.85
N GLU A 348 7.06 -25.25 -18.75
CA GLU A 348 5.68 -25.47 -18.33
C GLU A 348 4.99 -24.18 -17.89
N PHE A 349 5.72 -23.32 -17.17
CA PHE A 349 5.22 -22.02 -16.77
C PHE A 349 4.89 -21.15 -17.99
N LYS A 350 5.77 -21.12 -19.01
CA LYS A 350 5.48 -20.44 -20.27
C LYS A 350 4.22 -20.99 -20.92
N LYS A 351 4.07 -22.31 -20.98
CA LYS A 351 2.90 -22.96 -21.55
C LYS A 351 1.62 -22.56 -20.81
N PHE A 352 1.62 -22.64 -19.48
CA PHE A 352 0.49 -22.20 -18.65
C PHE A 352 0.10 -20.74 -18.95
N LEU A 353 1.08 -19.84 -18.96
CA LEU A 353 0.86 -18.42 -19.25
C LEU A 353 0.30 -18.17 -20.66
N ALA A 354 0.73 -18.96 -21.65
CA ALA A 354 0.24 -18.85 -23.02
C ALA A 354 -1.19 -19.37 -23.15
N ASP A 355 -1.48 -20.54 -22.58
CA ASP A 355 -2.81 -21.16 -22.59
C ASP A 355 -3.83 -20.27 -21.87
N GLU A 356 -3.43 -19.66 -20.75
CA GLU A 356 -4.25 -18.77 -19.93
C GLU A 356 -4.25 -17.30 -20.42
N LYS A 357 -3.51 -17.00 -21.50
CA LYS A 357 -3.38 -15.66 -22.12
C LYS A 357 -2.89 -14.58 -21.15
N MET A 358 -1.97 -14.93 -20.27
CA MET A 358 -1.40 -14.04 -19.24
C MET A 358 0.01 -13.56 -19.58
N LEU A 359 0.69 -14.18 -20.55
CA LEU A 359 2.11 -13.94 -20.82
C LEU A 359 2.46 -12.47 -21.07
N GLU A 360 1.68 -11.78 -21.90
CA GLU A 360 1.95 -10.39 -22.31
C GLU A 360 1.66 -9.36 -21.21
N THR A 361 0.83 -9.71 -20.22
CA THR A 361 0.47 -8.85 -19.09
C THR A 361 1.08 -9.32 -17.78
N SER A 362 2.16 -10.12 -17.87
CA SER A 362 2.87 -10.67 -16.72
C SER A 362 4.19 -9.95 -16.46
N TYR A 363 4.44 -9.66 -15.20
CA TYR A 363 5.69 -9.14 -14.66
C TYR A 363 6.42 -10.26 -13.93
N PHE A 364 7.70 -10.44 -14.25
CA PHE A 364 8.54 -11.48 -13.68
C PHE A 364 9.71 -10.86 -12.95
N HIS A 365 10.15 -11.53 -11.90
CA HIS A 365 11.24 -11.07 -11.06
C HIS A 365 12.33 -12.12 -11.02
N LEU A 366 13.58 -11.66 -11.16
CA LEU A 366 14.73 -12.51 -10.92
C LEU A 366 14.96 -12.63 -9.41
N SER A 367 15.02 -11.50 -8.70
CA SER A 367 15.32 -11.41 -7.27
C SER A 367 15.06 -10.01 -6.75
N ASP A 368 14.75 -9.86 -5.46
CA ASP A 368 14.57 -8.54 -4.84
C ASP A 368 15.89 -7.93 -4.33
N GLU A 369 16.01 -6.60 -4.46
CA GLU A 369 17.04 -5.73 -3.88
C GLU A 369 18.50 -6.27 -3.93
N PRO A 370 19.09 -6.50 -5.13
CA PRO A 370 20.49 -6.87 -5.23
C PRO A 370 21.41 -5.71 -4.81
N GLY A 371 22.06 -5.89 -3.66
CA GLY A 371 23.11 -5.00 -3.13
C GLY A 371 24.39 -4.87 -3.98
N PRO A 372 25.43 -4.17 -3.45
CA PRO A 372 26.73 -4.03 -4.13
C PRO A 372 27.56 -5.32 -4.19
N GLY A 373 28.64 -5.27 -4.95
CA GLY A 373 29.71 -6.27 -4.90
C GLY A 373 29.28 -7.63 -5.46
N GLN A 374 29.32 -8.65 -4.62
CA GLN A 374 29.06 -10.04 -5.04
C GLN A 374 27.62 -10.24 -5.54
N HIS A 375 26.67 -9.48 -5.01
CA HIS A 375 25.26 -9.57 -5.41
C HIS A 375 25.07 -9.23 -6.90
N VAL A 376 25.81 -8.25 -7.42
CA VAL A 376 25.77 -7.89 -8.87
C VAL A 376 26.32 -9.02 -9.74
N LYS A 377 27.41 -9.67 -9.30
CA LYS A 377 27.98 -10.82 -10.04
C LYS A 377 27.00 -11.99 -10.07
N ASN A 378 26.37 -12.29 -8.93
CA ASN A 378 25.36 -13.33 -8.82
C ASN A 378 24.13 -13.02 -9.67
N TYR A 379 23.63 -11.78 -9.62
CA TYR A 379 22.49 -11.34 -10.43
C TYR A 379 22.78 -11.49 -11.93
N ARG A 380 23.97 -11.07 -12.40
CA ARG A 380 24.38 -11.28 -13.80
C ARG A 380 24.42 -12.75 -14.18
N ARG A 381 24.93 -13.61 -13.30
CA ARG A 381 24.97 -15.07 -13.52
C ARG A 381 23.58 -15.66 -13.62
N ALA A 382 22.66 -15.32 -12.72
CA ALA A 382 21.27 -15.77 -12.79
C ALA A 382 20.57 -15.25 -14.06
N ARG A 383 20.83 -14.00 -14.45
CA ARG A 383 20.28 -13.43 -15.69
C ARG A 383 20.79 -14.16 -16.92
N GLN A 384 22.06 -14.57 -16.94
CA GLN A 384 22.63 -15.38 -18.02
C GLN A 384 21.95 -16.76 -18.10
N ILE A 385 21.76 -17.43 -16.96
CA ILE A 385 21.01 -18.70 -16.91
C ILE A 385 19.61 -18.51 -17.49
N LEU A 386 18.87 -17.48 -17.06
CA LEU A 386 17.53 -17.21 -17.59
C LEU A 386 17.53 -16.93 -19.09
N ARG A 387 18.52 -16.23 -19.64
CA ARG A 387 18.63 -16.01 -21.09
C ARG A 387 18.76 -17.31 -21.86
N GLU A 388 19.49 -18.28 -21.30
CA GLU A 388 19.71 -19.58 -21.93
C GLU A 388 18.46 -20.47 -21.84
N ILE A 389 17.82 -20.55 -20.67
CA ILE A 389 16.74 -21.53 -20.43
C ILE A 389 15.32 -20.94 -20.59
N ALA A 390 15.18 -19.61 -20.53
CA ALA A 390 13.91 -18.90 -20.67
C ALA A 390 14.09 -17.54 -21.38
N PRO A 391 14.59 -17.51 -22.64
CA PRO A 391 14.82 -16.27 -23.39
C PRO A 391 13.55 -15.42 -23.60
N TRP A 392 12.38 -16.03 -23.46
CA TRP A 392 11.08 -15.38 -23.53
C TRP A 392 10.77 -14.49 -22.30
N MET A 393 11.44 -14.72 -21.16
CA MET A 393 11.13 -14.07 -19.89
C MET A 393 11.82 -12.71 -19.75
N LYS A 394 11.01 -11.65 -19.72
CA LYS A 394 11.44 -10.30 -19.37
C LYS A 394 11.29 -10.11 -17.87
N VAL A 395 12.36 -9.73 -17.19
CA VAL A 395 12.35 -9.53 -15.73
C VAL A 395 12.49 -8.06 -15.39
N MET A 396 11.89 -7.66 -14.27
CA MET A 396 12.08 -6.38 -13.61
C MET A 396 12.31 -6.65 -12.12
N ASP A 397 13.07 -5.83 -11.41
CA ASP A 397 13.35 -6.05 -9.98
C ASP A 397 13.53 -4.69 -9.28
N ALA A 398 13.19 -4.63 -7.98
CA ALA A 398 13.53 -3.47 -7.18
C ALA A 398 15.05 -3.41 -6.96
N LEU A 399 15.62 -2.22 -7.06
CA LEU A 399 17.06 -2.01 -6.97
C LEU A 399 17.40 -1.08 -5.81
N SER A 400 18.34 -1.49 -4.96
CA SER A 400 18.77 -0.71 -3.80
C SER A 400 19.60 0.55 -4.15
N ASN A 401 19.88 0.83 -5.44
CA ASN A 401 20.63 2.03 -5.85
C ASN A 401 20.31 2.49 -7.29
N ILE A 402 19.85 3.74 -7.42
CA ILE A 402 19.40 4.37 -8.68
C ILE A 402 20.53 4.50 -9.71
N ILE A 403 21.77 4.85 -9.33
CA ILE A 403 22.88 5.01 -10.29
C ILE A 403 23.18 3.69 -11.03
N ARG A 404 22.81 2.56 -10.42
CA ARG A 404 23.08 1.22 -10.97
C ARG A 404 22.02 0.74 -11.94
N SER A 405 20.82 1.31 -11.91
CA SER A 405 19.80 1.07 -12.94
C SER A 405 20.35 1.39 -14.34
N ALA A 406 21.10 2.50 -14.47
CA ALA A 406 21.76 2.88 -15.72
C ALA A 406 22.89 1.93 -16.12
N HIS A 407 23.68 1.38 -15.19
CA HIS A 407 24.77 0.45 -15.53
C HIS A 407 24.25 -0.97 -15.88
N LEU A 408 23.12 -1.38 -15.29
CA LEU A 408 22.37 -2.59 -15.64
C LEU A 408 21.44 -2.40 -16.84
N ALA A 409 21.25 -1.17 -17.36
CA ALA A 409 20.51 -0.91 -18.59
C ALA A 409 21.43 -0.62 -19.79
N CYS A 410 22.49 0.18 -19.59
CA CYS A 410 23.39 0.61 -20.67
C CYS A 410 24.27 -0.51 -21.24
N ASN A 411 24.67 -1.51 -20.43
CA ASN A 411 25.38 -2.69 -20.92
C ASN A 411 24.47 -3.74 -21.59
N PHE A 412 23.19 -3.41 -21.81
CA PHE A 412 22.17 -4.32 -22.31
C PHE A 412 21.30 -3.67 -23.42
N SER A 413 21.80 -2.61 -24.05
CA SER A 413 21.13 -1.89 -25.12
C SER A 413 21.29 -2.60 -26.48
N GLU A 414 20.68 -3.77 -26.62
CA GLU A 414 20.12 -4.17 -27.91
C GLU A 414 18.63 -4.49 -27.68
N PHE A 415 17.81 -3.51 -28.05
CA PHE A 415 16.33 -3.51 -28.13
C PHE A 415 15.51 -3.51 -26.81
N SER A 416 15.24 -2.29 -26.28
CA SER A 416 13.92 -1.86 -25.78
C SER A 416 13.89 -0.33 -25.47
N PRO A 417 12.73 0.36 -25.62
CA PRO A 417 12.56 1.81 -25.36
C PRO A 417 12.52 2.12 -23.85
N PRO A 418 12.55 3.42 -23.44
CA PRO A 418 13.27 3.85 -22.24
C PRO A 418 12.54 3.50 -20.93
N ALA A 419 13.36 3.19 -19.92
CA ALA A 419 12.95 3.12 -18.53
C ALA A 419 12.21 4.39 -18.10
N ILE A 420 11.02 4.25 -17.54
CA ILE A 420 10.28 5.33 -16.89
C ILE A 420 10.99 5.63 -15.58
N SER A 421 11.81 6.68 -15.55
CA SER A 421 12.21 7.36 -14.33
C SER A 421 11.25 8.52 -14.06
N GLY A 422 10.23 8.31 -13.24
CA GLY A 422 9.62 9.36 -12.42
C GLY A 422 10.17 9.15 -11.00
N ILE A 423 10.76 10.12 -10.32
CA ILE A 423 10.12 11.32 -9.78
C ILE A 423 11.19 12.43 -9.67
N ARG A 424 10.85 13.64 -10.13
CA ARG A 424 11.38 14.91 -9.63
C ARG A 424 10.27 15.62 -8.89
#